data_AF-A0A3A4RYF8-F1
#
_entry.id   AF-A0A3A4RYF8-F1
#
_cell.length_a   1.000
_cell.length_b   1.000
_cell.length_c   1.000
_cell.angle_alpha   90.00
_cell.angle_beta   90.00
_cell.angle_gamma   90.00
#
_symmetry.space_group_name_H-M   'P 1'
#
loop_
_entity.id
_entity.type
_entity.pdbx_description
1 polymer ?
#
loop_
_entity_poly.entity_id
_entity_poly.type
_entity_poly.pdbx_seq_one_letter_code
_entity_poly.pdbx_strand_id
1 'polypeptide(L)'
;MKDSKIQFYNHAAISFFFLLIVCLPGIIMKISPGQDVSETEKRKLARLPDIKWSISDINSFPSRFENYLKDHFGCRNLLIHSHNKFLFNWLNKSPNPQVAIGKNNWLFYRTDTFGISLSDDFRGLHKLSELQLEGMRRHLETKRDWLADRGIQYLYVAVPNKQSIYPEFVPDQFNIVSNRTQLDQFLDYMKQNSDLRILDLRPALREAKTDGPIYFRTDSHWNDQGAYAAYKNMIERIKEALPEISSTIPESKIEMLKESQSGRDLAKLIGLPELTEHDVPVYRPKAGSSSRNDNPDWALKSWPWWTQPFETINRNAKIRAIVFRDSFIDGMMPFFAEHFQKAAYIASKLDYSILTHLIEKINPDIVIEEGIERHTFLAFFPEAIHTTIGNDWLISGNPDKAIPSFQKALDLNPYDPEKHHNLGFAVLKARRFDEAIDCFHATLKIDPNHEKAKANLILASRIIDNLNKKIRHLKKELSLKPDDISLLNGIGNAYQQMNKLDMALSHYQKALAIDDGNIEALNRIAMIHIQKRDFNSAISLLQKIIKIQPDKADAYYNLACIYAIRNQAEAAITYLKSAMEHGYNNMKRIRTDQDLKNIRKTKYYQKLIRTE
;
A
#
# COMPACT_ATOMS: atom_id res chain seq x y z
N MET A 1 58.88 29.93 -9.04
CA MET A 1 58.69 29.91 -7.56
C MET A 1 57.34 30.48 -7.11
N LYS A 2 56.79 31.55 -7.72
CA LYS A 2 55.43 32.02 -7.39
C LYS A 2 54.35 31.02 -7.81
N ASP A 3 54.47 30.41 -9.00
CA ASP A 3 53.45 29.47 -9.50
C ASP A 3 53.36 28.16 -8.72
N SER A 4 54.47 27.66 -8.17
CA SER A 4 54.47 26.44 -7.36
C SER A 4 53.83 26.64 -5.98
N LYS A 5 53.96 27.84 -5.40
CA LYS A 5 53.26 28.20 -4.15
C LYS A 5 51.76 28.34 -4.40
N ILE A 6 51.36 28.98 -5.49
CA ILE A 6 49.94 29.12 -5.87
C ILE A 6 49.31 27.74 -6.12
N GLN A 7 50.00 26.85 -6.86
CA GLN A 7 49.54 25.48 -7.03
C GLN A 7 49.43 24.74 -5.68
N PHE A 8 50.42 24.86 -4.80
CA PHE A 8 50.34 24.22 -3.48
C PHE A 8 49.13 24.68 -2.67
N TYR A 9 48.88 25.99 -2.60
CA TYR A 9 47.70 26.53 -1.91
C TYR A 9 46.39 26.07 -2.56
N ASN A 10 46.34 25.99 -3.90
CA ASN A 10 45.17 25.48 -4.60
C ASN A 10 44.91 23.99 -4.28
N HIS A 11 45.94 23.14 -4.31
CA HIS A 11 45.79 21.72 -3.95
C HIS A 11 45.42 21.54 -2.48
N ALA A 12 46.01 22.34 -1.58
CA ALA A 12 45.68 22.32 -0.15
C ALA A 12 44.23 22.76 0.10
N ALA A 13 43.77 23.82 -0.58
CA ALA A 13 42.40 24.29 -0.51
C ALA A 13 41.43 23.23 -1.04
N ILE A 14 41.69 22.63 -2.21
CA ILE A 14 40.86 21.56 -2.79
C ILE A 14 40.78 20.37 -1.83
N SER A 15 41.91 19.95 -1.27
CA SER A 15 41.96 18.83 -0.32
C SER A 15 41.19 19.15 0.97
N PHE A 16 41.31 20.37 1.47
CA PHE A 16 40.57 20.84 2.64
C PHE A 16 39.05 20.84 2.38
N PHE A 17 38.59 21.40 1.26
CA PHE A 17 37.18 21.39 0.89
C PHE A 17 36.64 19.98 0.66
N PHE A 18 37.43 19.10 0.03
CA PHE A 18 37.06 17.69 -0.16
C PHE A 18 36.87 16.99 1.19
N LEU A 19 37.81 17.12 2.13
CA LEU A 19 37.69 16.56 3.46
C LEU A 19 36.50 17.15 4.23
N LEU A 20 36.26 18.46 4.08
CA LEU A 20 35.11 19.11 4.69
C LEU A 20 33.79 18.51 4.17
N ILE A 21 33.65 18.32 2.85
CA ILE A 21 32.45 17.70 2.24
C ILE A 21 32.23 16.26 2.73
N VAL A 22 33.29 15.46 2.86
CA VAL A 22 33.19 14.08 3.33
C VAL A 22 32.80 14.00 4.81
N CYS A 23 33.35 14.89 5.64
CA CYS A 23 33.10 14.89 7.08
C CYS A 23 31.79 15.60 7.48
N LEU A 24 31.31 16.54 6.67
CA LEU A 24 30.15 17.38 6.99
C LEU A 24 28.86 16.59 7.26
N PRO A 25 28.47 15.55 6.50
CA PRO A 25 27.33 14.71 6.84
C PRO A 25 27.44 14.03 8.21
N GLY A 26 28.65 13.58 8.59
CA GLY A 26 28.89 12.99 9.91
C GLY A 26 28.76 14.00 11.05
N ILE A 27 29.22 15.24 10.82
CA ILE A 27 29.05 16.35 11.76
C ILE A 27 27.57 16.72 11.90
N ILE A 28 26.86 16.91 10.77
CA ILE A 28 25.44 17.24 10.73
C ILE A 28 24.59 16.17 11.41
N MET A 29 24.90 14.89 11.16
CA MET A 29 24.24 13.76 11.82
C MET A 29 24.36 13.85 13.36
N LYS A 30 25.50 14.30 13.89
CA LYS A 30 25.75 14.39 15.34
C LYS A 30 25.01 15.55 16.02
N ILE A 31 24.79 16.65 15.28
CA ILE A 31 24.15 17.87 15.82
C ILE A 31 22.65 17.98 15.49
N SER A 32 22.15 17.21 14.52
CA SER A 32 20.74 17.24 14.13
C SER A 32 19.88 16.48 15.16
N PRO A 33 18.70 17.00 15.54
CA PRO A 33 17.79 16.29 16.42
C PRO A 33 17.36 14.96 15.78
N GLY A 34 17.37 13.89 16.57
CA GLY A 34 16.99 12.56 16.10
C GLY A 34 15.54 12.56 15.60
N GLN A 35 15.35 12.25 14.31
CA GLN A 35 14.02 12.02 13.76
C GLN A 35 13.64 10.55 13.93
N ASP A 36 12.44 10.27 14.45
CA ASP A 36 11.92 8.90 14.56
C ASP A 36 11.21 8.43 13.27
N VAL A 37 10.82 9.37 12.40
CA VAL A 37 10.06 9.12 11.16
C VAL A 37 10.64 9.99 10.05
N SER A 38 10.82 9.41 8.86
CA SER A 38 11.12 10.17 7.65
C SER A 38 9.85 10.86 7.16
N GLU A 39 9.89 12.20 7.04
CA GLU A 39 8.78 12.97 6.46
C GLU A 39 8.58 12.64 4.97
N THR A 40 9.66 12.43 4.22
CA THR A 40 9.64 12.11 2.79
C THR A 40 9.16 10.68 2.52
N GLU A 41 9.64 9.70 3.28
CA GLU A 41 9.32 8.28 3.06
C GLU A 41 8.17 7.77 3.93
N LYS A 42 7.63 8.61 4.83
CA LYS A 42 6.55 8.28 5.79
C LYS A 42 6.75 6.95 6.55
N ARG A 43 8.01 6.60 6.84
CA ARG A 43 8.40 5.36 7.55
C ARG A 43 9.27 5.66 8.77
N LYS A 44 9.30 4.73 9.72
CA LYS A 44 10.20 4.83 10.88
C LYS A 44 11.66 4.63 10.48
N LEU A 45 12.55 5.42 11.10
CA LEU A 45 13.98 5.37 10.88
C LEU A 45 14.66 4.33 11.81
N ALA A 46 15.75 3.72 11.33
CA ALA A 46 16.56 2.76 12.06
C ALA A 46 17.31 3.44 13.19
N ARG A 47 17.34 2.87 14.40
CA ARG A 47 18.03 3.44 15.58
C ARG A 47 19.49 3.00 15.66
N LEU A 48 20.31 3.78 16.39
CA LEU A 48 21.73 3.48 16.61
C LEU A 48 21.84 2.07 17.25
N PRO A 49 22.55 1.13 16.62
CA PRO A 49 22.65 -0.22 17.15
C PRO A 49 23.64 -0.28 18.31
N ASP A 50 23.29 -1.04 19.33
CA ASP A 50 24.19 -1.37 20.44
C ASP A 50 25.25 -2.40 19.97
N ILE A 51 26.48 -2.26 20.47
CA ILE A 51 27.56 -3.23 20.25
C ILE A 51 27.47 -4.33 21.32
N LYS A 52 27.28 -5.59 20.91
CA LYS A 52 27.54 -6.74 21.78
C LYS A 52 28.77 -7.53 21.33
N TRP A 53 29.54 -8.02 22.30
CA TRP A 53 30.73 -8.83 22.08
C TRP A 53 30.41 -10.33 21.87
N SER A 54 29.51 -10.63 20.93
CA SER A 54 29.23 -12.02 20.50
C SER A 54 29.54 -12.20 19.01
N ILE A 55 29.94 -13.40 18.59
CA ILE A 55 30.34 -13.69 17.20
C ILE A 55 29.22 -13.35 16.20
N SER A 56 27.95 -13.63 16.54
CA SER A 56 26.78 -13.28 15.72
C SER A 56 26.52 -11.77 15.66
N ASP A 57 26.80 -11.05 16.75
CA ASP A 57 26.60 -9.60 16.82
C ASP A 57 27.73 -8.86 16.09
N ILE A 58 28.98 -9.33 16.19
CA ILE A 58 30.11 -8.83 15.39
C ILE A 58 29.84 -8.98 13.88
N ASN A 59 29.21 -10.09 13.46
CA ASN A 59 28.86 -10.32 12.06
C ASN A 59 27.66 -9.49 11.55
N SER A 60 26.72 -9.11 12.43
CA SER A 60 25.49 -8.39 12.05
C SER A 60 25.47 -6.91 12.43
N PHE A 61 26.38 -6.47 13.31
CA PHE A 61 26.58 -5.09 13.71
C PHE A 61 26.90 -4.19 12.51
N PRO A 62 27.81 -4.55 11.56
CA PRO A 62 28.07 -3.73 10.39
C PRO A 62 26.80 -3.38 9.61
N SER A 63 25.93 -4.37 9.34
CA SER A 63 24.68 -4.14 8.60
C SER A 63 23.67 -3.27 9.37
N ARG A 64 23.55 -3.45 10.69
CA ARG A 64 22.66 -2.61 11.51
C ARG A 64 23.18 -1.18 11.63
N PHE A 65 24.49 -1.01 11.78
CA PHE A 65 25.13 0.29 11.88
C PHE A 65 25.07 1.02 10.55
N GLU A 66 25.25 0.28 9.44
CA GLU A 66 25.01 0.78 8.09
C GLU A 66 23.55 1.23 7.90
N ASN A 67 22.56 0.48 8.38
CA ASN A 67 21.14 0.89 8.30
C ASN A 67 20.85 2.16 9.12
N TYR A 68 21.41 2.27 10.34
CA TYR A 68 21.33 3.50 11.13
C TYR A 68 22.00 4.67 10.42
N LEU A 69 23.24 4.48 9.95
CA LEU A 69 23.96 5.48 9.19
C LEU A 69 23.18 5.93 7.96
N LYS A 70 22.56 4.99 7.21
CA LYS A 70 21.73 5.31 6.05
C LYS A 70 20.49 6.13 6.40
N ASP A 71 19.89 5.90 7.57
CA ASP A 71 18.66 6.56 8.01
C ASP A 71 18.92 7.90 8.70
N HIS A 72 20.08 8.07 9.33
CA HIS A 72 20.47 9.27 10.07
C HIS A 72 21.60 10.06 9.40
N PHE A 73 22.04 9.65 8.21
CA PHE A 73 23.09 10.36 7.46
C PHE A 73 22.77 11.85 7.41
N GLY A 74 23.74 12.70 7.78
CA GLY A 74 23.52 14.14 7.72
C GLY A 74 23.13 14.55 6.31
N CYS A 75 22.13 15.43 6.22
CA CYS A 75 21.52 15.82 4.94
C CYS A 75 20.79 14.71 4.17
N ARG A 76 20.43 13.56 4.77
CA ARG A 76 19.71 12.48 4.08
C ARG A 76 18.49 12.94 3.30
N ASN A 77 17.56 13.65 3.95
CA ASN A 77 16.34 14.12 3.28
C ASN A 77 16.69 15.08 2.13
N LEU A 78 17.71 15.94 2.31
CA LEU A 78 18.23 16.80 1.26
C LEU A 78 18.83 16.00 0.09
N LEU A 79 19.55 14.90 0.37
CA LEU A 79 20.16 14.04 -0.64
C LEU A 79 19.12 13.20 -1.38
N ILE A 80 18.13 12.63 -0.69
CA ILE A 80 17.02 11.92 -1.31
C ILE A 80 16.23 12.86 -2.19
N HIS A 81 15.91 14.05 -1.67
CA HIS A 81 15.22 15.07 -2.42
C HIS A 81 16.04 15.53 -3.65
N SER A 82 17.34 15.79 -3.49
CA SER A 82 18.24 16.14 -4.58
C SER A 82 18.38 15.00 -5.61
N HIS A 83 18.42 13.76 -5.14
CA HIS A 83 18.44 12.57 -5.99
C HIS A 83 17.13 12.45 -6.78
N ASN A 84 15.98 12.63 -6.15
CA ASN A 84 14.68 12.62 -6.81
C ASN A 84 14.58 13.75 -7.84
N LYS A 85 15.06 14.96 -7.52
CA LYS A 85 15.17 16.08 -8.47
C LYS A 85 16.08 15.74 -9.65
N PHE A 86 17.23 15.12 -9.40
CA PHE A 86 18.15 14.70 -10.44
C PHE A 86 17.51 13.63 -11.35
N LEU A 87 16.90 12.60 -10.76
CA LEU A 87 16.17 11.57 -11.50
C LEU A 87 15.06 12.18 -12.36
N PHE A 88 14.26 13.08 -11.79
CA PHE A 88 13.12 13.72 -12.45
C PHE A 88 13.56 14.70 -13.55
N ASN A 89 14.38 15.71 -13.22
CA ASN A 89 14.73 16.80 -14.13
C ASN A 89 15.80 16.42 -15.17
N TRP A 90 16.75 15.54 -14.84
CA TRP A 90 17.91 15.24 -15.69
C TRP A 90 17.83 13.87 -16.36
N LEU A 91 17.27 12.87 -15.69
CA LEU A 91 17.19 11.50 -16.21
C LEU A 91 15.80 11.10 -16.70
N ASN A 92 14.80 11.97 -16.56
CA ASN A 92 13.40 11.70 -16.87
C ASN A 92 12.92 10.34 -16.31
N LYS A 93 13.36 10.02 -15.08
CA LYS A 93 13.10 8.74 -14.41
C LYS A 93 12.34 8.98 -13.12
N SER A 94 11.23 8.25 -12.93
CA SER A 94 10.47 8.33 -11.69
C SER A 94 11.24 7.68 -10.52
N PRO A 95 11.35 8.35 -9.36
CA PRO A 95 11.86 7.74 -8.14
C PRO A 95 10.85 6.76 -7.50
N ASN A 96 9.57 6.79 -7.91
CA ASN A 96 8.53 5.91 -7.41
C ASN A 96 7.97 5.02 -8.54
N PRO A 97 7.97 3.68 -8.40
CA PRO A 97 7.51 2.76 -9.45
C PRO A 97 6.01 2.87 -9.76
N GLN A 98 5.19 3.43 -8.86
CA GLN A 98 3.77 3.67 -9.10
C GLN A 98 3.51 4.86 -10.04
N VAL A 99 4.50 5.73 -10.26
CA VAL A 99 4.36 6.95 -11.06
C VAL A 99 5.22 6.83 -12.32
N ALA A 100 4.63 7.11 -13.48
CA ALA A 100 5.36 7.31 -14.72
C ALA A 100 5.57 8.81 -14.96
N ILE A 101 6.75 9.17 -15.47
CA ILE A 101 6.98 10.50 -16.03
C ILE A 101 6.71 10.40 -17.54
N GLY A 102 5.72 11.14 -17.98
CA GLY A 102 5.34 11.33 -19.37
C GLY A 102 6.07 12.51 -20.02
N LYS A 103 5.64 12.85 -21.23
CA LYS A 103 6.20 13.96 -21.99
C LYS A 103 5.92 15.29 -21.27
N ASN A 104 6.84 16.23 -21.38
CA ASN A 104 6.74 17.57 -20.76
C ASN A 104 6.49 17.51 -19.24
N ASN A 105 7.10 16.55 -18.55
CA ASN A 105 7.02 16.36 -17.10
C ASN A 105 5.61 16.10 -16.56
N TRP A 106 4.68 15.63 -17.40
CA TRP A 106 3.37 15.15 -16.94
C TRP A 106 3.54 13.85 -16.15
N LEU A 107 2.99 13.79 -14.95
CA LEU A 107 3.01 12.59 -14.13
C LEU A 107 1.77 11.74 -14.38
N PHE A 108 1.90 10.42 -14.44
CA PHE A 108 0.77 9.50 -14.56
C PHE A 108 0.91 8.35 -13.57
N TYR A 109 -0.21 7.77 -13.15
CA TYR A 109 -0.16 6.50 -12.43
C TYR A 109 0.20 5.36 -13.39
N ARG A 110 1.19 4.53 -13.01
CA ARG A 110 1.38 3.17 -13.55
C ARG A 110 0.45 2.21 -12.85
N THR A 111 0.46 2.28 -11.52
CA THR A 111 -0.33 1.45 -10.63
C THR A 111 -0.91 2.34 -9.55
N ASP A 112 -2.20 2.21 -9.26
CA ASP A 112 -2.83 3.00 -8.21
C ASP A 112 -2.52 2.46 -6.79
N THR A 113 -3.08 3.10 -5.78
CA THR A 113 -2.92 2.72 -4.37
C THR A 113 -3.56 1.37 -4.05
N PHE A 114 -4.47 0.85 -4.88
CA PHE A 114 -5.09 -0.46 -4.74
C PHE A 114 -4.34 -1.56 -5.50
N GLY A 115 -3.27 -1.23 -6.22
CA GLY A 115 -2.49 -2.20 -6.98
C GLY A 115 -3.03 -2.47 -8.39
N ILE A 116 -3.96 -1.65 -8.89
CA ILE A 116 -4.52 -1.77 -10.23
C ILE A 116 -3.53 -1.18 -11.23
N SER A 117 -3.18 -1.95 -12.26
CA SER A 117 -2.30 -1.53 -13.34
C SER A 117 -3.03 -0.61 -14.32
N LEU A 118 -3.02 0.69 -14.04
CA LEU A 118 -3.63 1.70 -14.91
C LEU A 118 -2.89 1.82 -16.26
N SER A 119 -1.60 1.49 -16.27
CA SER A 119 -0.85 1.39 -17.53
C SER A 119 -1.35 0.24 -18.39
N ASP A 120 -1.72 -0.91 -17.82
CA ASP A 120 -2.18 -2.05 -18.61
C ASP A 120 -3.62 -1.87 -19.09
N ASP A 121 -4.48 -1.23 -18.29
CA ASP A 121 -5.80 -0.80 -18.73
C ASP A 121 -5.72 0.19 -19.89
N PHE A 122 -4.89 1.23 -19.77
CA PHE A 122 -4.69 2.22 -20.85
C PHE A 122 -4.14 1.58 -22.13
N ARG A 123 -3.30 0.56 -22.01
CA ARG A 123 -2.78 -0.20 -23.16
C ARG A 123 -3.82 -1.12 -23.79
N GLY A 124 -4.98 -1.29 -23.15
CA GLY A 124 -6.07 -2.18 -23.59
C GLY A 124 -5.77 -3.65 -23.39
N LEU A 125 -4.96 -4.00 -22.38
CA LEU A 125 -4.63 -5.40 -22.06
C LEU A 125 -5.73 -6.11 -21.25
N HIS A 126 -6.57 -5.36 -20.55
CA HIS A 126 -7.67 -5.92 -19.78
C HIS A 126 -8.92 -6.05 -20.65
N LYS A 127 -9.24 -7.28 -21.05
CA LYS A 127 -10.49 -7.62 -21.73
C LYS A 127 -11.53 -8.05 -20.71
N LEU A 128 -12.67 -7.36 -20.68
CA LEU A 128 -13.80 -7.75 -19.86
C LEU A 128 -14.60 -8.84 -20.59
N SER A 129 -14.92 -9.92 -19.88
CA SER A 129 -15.84 -10.94 -20.38
C SER A 129 -17.27 -10.41 -20.39
N GLU A 130 -18.11 -11.00 -21.24
CA GLU A 130 -19.54 -10.68 -21.31
C GLU A 130 -20.23 -10.87 -19.95
N LEU A 131 -19.87 -11.91 -19.19
CA LEU A 131 -20.39 -12.13 -17.84
C LEU A 131 -20.06 -10.98 -16.86
N GLN A 132 -18.83 -10.45 -16.95
CA GLN A 132 -18.43 -9.32 -16.10
C GLN A 132 -19.19 -8.05 -16.49
N LEU A 133 -19.31 -7.76 -17.79
CA LEU A 133 -20.07 -6.61 -18.30
C LEU A 133 -21.55 -6.71 -17.93
N GLU A 134 -22.13 -7.89 -18.03
CA GLU A 134 -23.50 -8.18 -17.63
C GLU A 134 -23.71 -7.99 -16.12
N GLY A 135 -22.78 -8.48 -15.30
CA GLY A 135 -22.82 -8.27 -13.85
C GLY A 135 -22.76 -6.79 -13.48
N MET A 136 -21.90 -6.02 -14.15
CA MET A 136 -21.82 -4.57 -13.99
C MET A 136 -23.12 -3.87 -14.36
N ARG A 137 -23.70 -4.20 -15.51
CA ARG A 137 -24.99 -3.67 -15.98
C ARG A 137 -26.09 -3.93 -14.95
N ARG A 138 -26.31 -5.19 -14.57
CA ARG A 138 -27.35 -5.58 -13.61
C ARG A 138 -27.20 -4.85 -12.28
N HIS A 139 -25.97 -4.67 -11.80
CA HIS A 139 -25.73 -3.99 -10.54
C HIS A 139 -26.16 -2.52 -10.58
N LEU A 140 -25.86 -1.79 -11.65
CA LEU A 140 -26.30 -0.40 -11.79
C LEU A 140 -27.81 -0.29 -12.05
N GLU A 141 -28.37 -1.18 -12.87
CA GLU A 141 -29.82 -1.22 -13.12
C GLU A 141 -30.59 -1.53 -11.84
N THR A 142 -30.12 -2.47 -11.02
CA THR A 142 -30.75 -2.79 -9.72
C THR A 142 -30.80 -1.57 -8.82
N LYS A 143 -29.72 -0.77 -8.77
CA LYS A 143 -29.71 0.49 -8.01
C LYS A 143 -30.71 1.49 -8.58
N ARG A 144 -30.71 1.67 -9.89
CA ARG A 144 -31.61 2.57 -10.60
C ARG A 144 -33.07 2.20 -10.34
N ASP A 145 -33.43 0.94 -10.46
CA ASP A 145 -34.79 0.45 -10.27
C ASP A 145 -35.22 0.61 -8.81
N TRP A 146 -34.34 0.24 -7.86
CA TRP A 146 -34.61 0.41 -6.43
C TRP A 146 -34.84 1.87 -6.01
N LEU A 147 -34.14 2.81 -6.64
CA LEU A 147 -34.35 4.24 -6.46
C LEU A 147 -35.62 4.74 -7.18
N ALA A 148 -35.87 4.26 -8.39
CA ALA A 148 -37.04 4.62 -9.18
C ALA A 148 -38.36 4.21 -8.50
N ASP A 149 -38.39 3.04 -7.84
CA ASP A 149 -39.53 2.59 -7.01
C ASP A 149 -39.88 3.58 -5.87
N ARG A 150 -38.95 4.48 -5.53
CA ARG A 150 -39.10 5.53 -4.51
C ARG A 150 -39.27 6.92 -5.12
N GLY A 151 -39.38 7.03 -6.44
CA GLY A 151 -39.45 8.31 -7.16
C GLY A 151 -38.13 9.07 -7.20
N ILE A 152 -37.00 8.40 -6.94
CA ILE A 152 -35.67 9.02 -6.86
C ILE A 152 -34.90 8.75 -8.15
N GLN A 153 -34.38 9.80 -8.78
CA GLN A 153 -33.55 9.66 -9.98
C GLN A 153 -32.15 9.11 -9.62
N TYR A 154 -31.56 8.33 -10.53
CA TYR A 154 -30.21 7.81 -10.36
C TYR A 154 -29.31 8.27 -11.50
N LEU A 155 -28.16 8.85 -11.16
CA LEU A 155 -27.16 9.27 -12.12
C LEU A 155 -25.81 8.64 -11.77
N TYR A 156 -25.31 7.79 -12.66
CA TYR A 156 -23.94 7.29 -12.60
C TYR A 156 -23.02 8.16 -13.46
N VAL A 157 -21.96 8.68 -12.86
CA VAL A 157 -21.01 9.61 -13.52
C VAL A 157 -19.67 8.92 -13.69
N ALA A 158 -19.29 8.62 -14.92
CA ALA A 158 -17.99 8.06 -15.25
C ALA A 158 -16.94 9.17 -15.34
N VAL A 159 -16.08 9.23 -14.33
CA VAL A 159 -14.99 10.21 -14.25
C VAL A 159 -13.72 9.60 -14.84
N PRO A 160 -13.16 10.17 -15.92
CA PRO A 160 -12.03 9.56 -16.60
C PRO A 160 -10.72 9.70 -15.85
N ASN A 161 -9.81 8.76 -16.09
CA ASN A 161 -8.41 8.92 -15.70
C ASN A 161 -7.73 9.99 -16.55
N LYS A 162 -6.68 10.62 -16.00
CA LYS A 162 -5.90 11.64 -16.70
C LYS A 162 -5.33 11.14 -18.04
N GLN A 163 -4.84 9.89 -18.10
CA GLN A 163 -4.31 9.31 -19.34
C GLN A 163 -5.38 9.16 -20.44
N SER A 164 -6.65 9.00 -20.10
CA SER A 164 -7.76 8.89 -21.07
C SER A 164 -8.10 10.25 -21.74
N ILE A 165 -7.69 11.35 -21.11
CA ILE A 165 -7.83 12.73 -21.60
C ILE A 165 -6.54 13.25 -22.25
N TYR A 166 -5.38 12.86 -21.73
CA TYR A 166 -4.05 13.28 -22.19
C TYR A 166 -3.18 12.14 -22.70
N PRO A 167 -3.66 11.31 -23.65
CA PRO A 167 -2.87 10.21 -24.20
C PRO A 167 -1.58 10.69 -24.88
N GLU A 168 -1.56 11.92 -25.41
CA GLU A 168 -0.40 12.48 -26.10
C GLU A 168 0.79 12.77 -25.17
N PHE A 169 0.55 12.89 -23.85
CA PHE A 169 1.60 13.09 -22.86
C PHE A 169 1.99 11.81 -22.13
N VAL A 170 1.28 10.71 -22.33
CA VAL A 170 1.65 9.40 -21.77
C VAL A 170 3.03 8.98 -22.34
N PRO A 171 3.93 8.41 -21.52
CA PRO A 171 5.24 7.97 -22.02
C PRO A 171 5.11 6.85 -23.03
N ASP A 172 5.98 6.86 -24.05
CA ASP A 172 5.95 5.90 -25.16
C ASP A 172 6.11 4.44 -24.71
N GLN A 173 6.63 4.21 -23.50
CA GLN A 173 6.72 2.87 -22.89
C GLN A 173 5.34 2.22 -22.66
N PHE A 174 4.26 3.01 -22.61
CA PHE A 174 2.89 2.49 -22.52
C PHE A 174 2.38 2.16 -23.93
N ASN A 175 3.11 1.29 -24.64
CA ASN A 175 2.74 0.84 -25.99
C ASN A 175 1.28 0.35 -26.00
N ILE A 176 0.43 1.06 -26.75
CA ILE A 176 -0.99 0.75 -26.88
C ILE A 176 -1.12 -0.54 -27.69
N VAL A 177 -1.77 -1.54 -27.10
CA VAL A 177 -2.05 -2.84 -27.74
C VAL A 177 -3.46 -2.85 -28.32
N SER A 178 -4.40 -2.22 -27.63
CA SER A 178 -5.79 -2.05 -28.06
C SER A 178 -6.28 -0.65 -27.66
N ASN A 179 -7.00 0.02 -28.54
CA ASN A 179 -7.57 1.35 -28.30
C ASN A 179 -8.85 1.32 -27.44
N ARG A 180 -9.11 0.22 -26.71
CA ARG A 180 -10.27 0.09 -25.82
C ARG A 180 -9.83 -0.18 -24.40
N THR A 181 -10.09 0.77 -23.51
CA THR A 181 -9.95 0.57 -22.06
C THR A 181 -11.09 -0.28 -21.51
N GLN A 182 -11.03 -0.65 -20.24
CA GLN A 182 -12.16 -1.28 -19.55
C GLN A 182 -13.40 -0.36 -19.54
N LEU A 183 -13.21 0.97 -19.43
CA LEU A 183 -14.31 1.93 -19.49
C LEU A 183 -14.95 2.00 -20.88
N ASP A 184 -14.15 1.92 -21.95
CA ASP A 184 -14.71 1.85 -23.31
C ASP A 184 -15.57 0.60 -23.50
N GLN A 185 -15.05 -0.57 -23.09
CA GLN A 185 -15.79 -1.83 -23.15
C GLN A 185 -17.09 -1.77 -22.37
N PHE A 186 -17.05 -1.19 -21.17
CA PHE A 186 -18.21 -1.04 -20.31
C PHE A 186 -19.25 -0.08 -20.90
N LEU A 187 -18.86 1.12 -21.32
CA LEU A 187 -19.79 2.11 -21.88
C LEU A 187 -20.41 1.65 -23.20
N ASP A 188 -19.64 0.98 -24.06
CA ASP A 188 -20.17 0.42 -25.30
C ASP A 188 -21.19 -0.69 -25.01
N TYR A 189 -20.89 -1.58 -24.05
CA TYR A 189 -21.83 -2.62 -23.63
C TYR A 189 -23.11 -2.03 -23.05
N MET A 190 -23.00 -1.02 -22.18
CA MET A 190 -24.15 -0.35 -21.57
C MET A 190 -25.05 0.32 -22.62
N LYS A 191 -24.46 1.01 -23.61
CA LYS A 191 -25.22 1.64 -24.71
C LYS A 191 -26.01 0.63 -25.55
N GLN A 192 -25.52 -0.60 -25.69
CA GLN A 192 -26.14 -1.65 -26.49
C GLN A 192 -27.17 -2.48 -25.71
N ASN A 193 -26.96 -2.64 -24.41
CA ASN A 193 -27.69 -3.63 -23.60
C ASN A 193 -28.50 -3.03 -22.44
N SER A 194 -28.46 -1.71 -22.25
CA SER A 194 -29.17 -1.02 -21.16
C SER A 194 -29.77 0.30 -21.63
N ASP A 195 -30.89 0.68 -21.02
CA ASP A 195 -31.47 2.01 -21.12
C ASP A 195 -30.92 2.99 -20.06
N LEU A 196 -30.14 2.48 -19.08
CA LEU A 196 -29.48 3.30 -18.08
C LEU A 196 -28.43 4.19 -18.75
N ARG A 197 -28.69 5.50 -18.73
CA ARG A 197 -27.77 6.50 -19.26
C ARG A 197 -26.65 6.80 -18.28
N ILE A 198 -25.44 6.34 -18.60
CA ILE A 198 -24.22 6.72 -17.90
C ILE A 198 -23.69 8.04 -18.44
N LEU A 199 -23.32 8.96 -17.55
CA LEU A 199 -22.66 10.21 -17.93
C LEU A 199 -21.15 9.99 -18.11
N ASP A 200 -20.70 9.84 -19.36
CA ASP A 200 -19.28 9.87 -19.73
C ASP A 200 -18.81 11.32 -19.85
N LEU A 201 -17.92 11.76 -18.95
CA LEU A 201 -17.40 13.12 -18.95
C LEU A 201 -16.30 13.37 -19.99
N ARG A 202 -15.77 12.32 -20.65
CA ARG A 202 -14.63 12.48 -21.59
C ARG A 202 -14.90 13.43 -22.74
N PRO A 203 -16.06 13.42 -23.42
CA PRO A 203 -16.33 14.36 -24.51
C PRO A 203 -16.26 15.83 -24.05
N ALA A 204 -16.96 16.17 -22.95
CA ALA A 204 -16.98 17.53 -22.41
C ALA A 204 -15.59 17.99 -21.94
N LEU A 205 -14.83 17.09 -21.31
CA LEU A 205 -13.47 17.38 -20.87
C LEU A 205 -12.50 17.55 -22.05
N ARG A 206 -12.62 16.75 -23.12
CA ARG A 206 -11.80 16.88 -24.33
C ARG A 206 -12.09 18.17 -25.09
N GLU A 207 -13.34 18.62 -25.08
CA GLU A 207 -13.72 19.94 -25.58
C GLU A 207 -13.06 21.04 -24.75
N ALA A 208 -13.25 21.05 -23.42
CA ALA A 208 -12.67 22.07 -22.55
C ALA A 208 -11.12 22.11 -22.55
N LYS A 209 -10.46 21.00 -22.93
CA LYS A 209 -9.02 20.91 -23.10
C LYS A 209 -8.48 21.84 -24.20
N THR A 210 -9.31 22.29 -25.16
CA THR A 210 -8.88 23.24 -26.20
C THR A 210 -8.55 24.62 -25.62
N ASP A 211 -9.15 24.98 -24.50
CA ASP A 211 -8.98 26.28 -23.85
C ASP A 211 -7.78 26.31 -22.88
N GLY A 212 -7.21 25.13 -22.58
CA GLY A 212 -6.06 24.99 -21.70
C GLY A 212 -6.00 23.63 -20.99
N PRO A 213 -4.98 23.39 -20.16
CA PRO A 213 -4.91 22.20 -19.33
C PRO A 213 -6.11 22.15 -18.37
N ILE A 214 -6.86 21.05 -18.39
CA ILE A 214 -7.98 20.76 -17.49
C ILE A 214 -7.59 19.77 -16.38
N TYR A 215 -6.37 19.21 -16.44
CA TYR A 215 -5.76 18.46 -15.35
C TYR A 215 -4.46 19.10 -14.94
N PHE A 216 -4.12 18.93 -13.67
CA PHE A 216 -2.78 19.23 -13.20
C PHE A 216 -1.79 18.28 -13.89
N ARG A 217 -0.65 18.83 -14.31
CA ARG A 217 0.46 18.05 -14.87
C ARG A 217 1.03 17.09 -13.83
N THR A 218 1.09 17.51 -12.57
CA THR A 218 1.78 16.81 -11.47
C THR A 218 0.84 16.16 -10.45
N ASP A 219 -0.48 16.21 -10.69
CA ASP A 219 -1.52 15.56 -9.90
C ASP A 219 -2.29 14.52 -10.72
N SER A 220 -3.03 13.63 -10.08
CA SER A 220 -3.96 12.73 -10.77
C SER A 220 -5.31 13.38 -11.08
N HIS A 221 -5.67 14.46 -10.38
CA HIS A 221 -6.95 15.15 -10.48
C HIS A 221 -7.02 16.19 -11.60
N TRP A 222 -8.24 16.50 -12.02
CA TRP A 222 -8.50 17.70 -12.80
C TRP A 222 -8.18 18.96 -11.99
N ASN A 223 -7.94 20.08 -12.67
CA ASN A 223 -7.94 21.41 -12.04
C ASN A 223 -9.35 22.02 -12.11
N ASP A 224 -9.51 23.26 -11.63
CA ASP A 224 -10.83 23.89 -11.56
C ASP A 224 -11.44 24.16 -12.95
N GLN A 225 -10.63 24.25 -14.02
CA GLN A 225 -11.17 24.33 -15.40
C GLN A 225 -11.83 23.02 -15.81
N GLY A 226 -11.18 21.90 -15.54
CA GLY A 226 -11.76 20.58 -15.78
C GLY A 226 -12.98 20.33 -14.90
N ALA A 227 -12.92 20.70 -13.62
CA ALA A 227 -14.04 20.61 -12.71
C ALA A 227 -15.23 21.47 -13.18
N TYR A 228 -14.97 22.71 -13.64
CA TYR A 228 -16.01 23.60 -14.16
C TYR A 228 -16.65 23.04 -15.44
N ALA A 229 -15.87 22.45 -16.35
CA ALA A 229 -16.39 21.77 -17.53
C ALA A 229 -17.26 20.54 -17.17
N ALA A 230 -16.79 19.71 -16.24
CA ALA A 230 -17.54 18.58 -15.73
C ALA A 230 -18.85 19.03 -15.05
N TYR A 231 -18.81 20.12 -14.28
CA TYR A 231 -19.97 20.74 -13.66
C TYR A 231 -21.04 21.13 -14.66
N LYS A 232 -20.67 21.86 -15.72
CA LYS A 232 -21.63 22.27 -16.75
C LYS A 232 -22.33 21.06 -17.36
N ASN A 233 -21.55 20.04 -17.74
CA ASN A 233 -22.09 18.83 -18.36
C ASN A 233 -23.00 18.03 -17.40
N MET A 234 -22.64 17.97 -16.11
CA MET A 234 -23.41 17.25 -15.10
C MET A 234 -24.74 17.93 -14.78
N ILE A 235 -24.78 19.27 -14.67
CA ILE A 235 -26.04 20.00 -14.45
C ILE A 235 -26.98 19.87 -15.65
N GLU A 236 -26.48 20.00 -16.88
CA GLU A 236 -27.32 19.81 -18.07
C GLU A 236 -27.90 18.38 -18.12
N ARG A 237 -27.08 17.36 -17.79
CA ARG A 237 -27.55 15.97 -17.68
C ARG A 237 -28.62 15.81 -16.59
N ILE A 238 -28.45 16.43 -15.42
CA ILE A 238 -29.44 16.36 -14.34
C ILE A 238 -30.74 17.05 -14.76
N LYS A 239 -30.65 18.16 -15.49
CA LYS A 239 -31.80 18.91 -15.98
C LYS A 239 -32.65 18.13 -16.97
N GLU A 240 -32.06 17.23 -17.76
CA GLU A 240 -32.83 16.28 -18.60
C GLU A 240 -33.74 15.38 -17.76
N ALA A 241 -33.28 14.95 -16.57
CA ALA A 241 -34.03 14.06 -15.68
C ALA A 241 -34.94 14.82 -14.69
N LEU A 242 -34.53 16.03 -14.28
CA LEU A 242 -35.20 16.89 -13.31
C LEU A 242 -35.27 18.33 -13.85
N PRO A 243 -36.26 18.67 -14.70
CA PRO A 243 -36.34 19.99 -15.36
C PRO A 243 -36.48 21.19 -14.41
N GLU A 244 -36.87 20.93 -13.15
CA GLU A 244 -36.99 21.93 -12.06
C GLU A 244 -35.63 22.43 -11.56
N ILE A 245 -34.53 21.74 -11.86
CA ILE A 245 -33.19 22.20 -11.49
C ILE A 245 -32.81 23.47 -12.29
N SER A 246 -32.14 24.41 -11.63
CA SER A 246 -31.66 25.62 -12.29
C SER A 246 -30.60 25.29 -13.35
N SER A 247 -30.62 26.02 -14.47
CA SER A 247 -29.54 25.99 -15.48
C SER A 247 -28.19 26.38 -14.87
N THR A 248 -27.10 26.02 -15.54
CA THR A 248 -25.74 26.39 -15.13
C THR A 248 -25.59 27.89 -14.86
N ILE A 249 -24.73 28.24 -13.90
CA ILE A 249 -24.44 29.64 -13.55
C ILE A 249 -23.88 30.35 -14.80
N PRO A 250 -24.44 31.50 -15.22
CA PRO A 250 -23.95 32.24 -16.36
C PRO A 250 -22.48 32.64 -16.19
N GLU A 251 -21.69 32.59 -17.25
CA GLU A 251 -20.25 32.92 -17.21
C GLU A 251 -20.00 34.34 -16.69
N SER A 252 -20.91 35.28 -16.92
CA SER A 252 -20.83 36.65 -16.38
C SER A 252 -20.83 36.71 -14.84
N LYS A 253 -21.36 35.68 -14.18
CA LYS A 253 -21.40 35.52 -12.71
C LYS A 253 -20.30 34.60 -12.17
N ILE A 254 -19.43 34.10 -13.03
CA ILE A 254 -18.23 33.36 -12.65
C ILE A 254 -17.03 34.30 -12.65
N GLU A 255 -16.20 34.20 -11.62
CA GLU A 255 -14.87 34.79 -11.59
C GLU A 255 -13.83 33.72 -11.86
N MET A 256 -12.80 34.08 -12.62
CA MET A 256 -11.64 33.26 -12.86
C MET A 256 -10.42 34.01 -12.33
N LEU A 257 -9.78 33.40 -11.33
CA LEU A 257 -8.52 33.85 -10.76
C LEU A 257 -7.40 32.94 -11.25
N LYS A 258 -6.17 33.43 -11.18
CA LYS A 258 -4.98 32.62 -11.45
C LYS A 258 -4.21 32.45 -10.15
N GLU A 259 -3.97 31.19 -9.78
CA GLU A 259 -3.27 30.86 -8.55
C GLU A 259 -2.13 29.88 -8.82
N SER A 260 -1.15 29.87 -7.92
CA SER A 260 -0.11 28.84 -7.90
C SER A 260 -0.57 27.71 -6.99
N GLN A 261 -0.66 26.48 -7.52
CA GLN A 261 -1.05 25.31 -6.76
C GLN A 261 0.12 24.33 -6.64
N SER A 262 0.44 23.93 -5.41
CA SER A 262 1.46 22.91 -5.14
C SER A 262 0.97 21.52 -5.52
N GLY A 263 1.90 20.68 -5.97
CA GLY A 263 1.63 19.30 -6.35
C GLY A 263 1.09 18.50 -5.17
N ARG A 264 -0.05 17.83 -5.36
CA ARG A 264 -0.71 17.08 -4.29
C ARG A 264 -0.40 15.60 -4.40
N ASP A 265 -1.00 14.87 -5.33
CA ASP A 265 -1.01 13.41 -5.31
C ASP A 265 0.31 12.81 -5.83
N LEU A 266 0.53 12.87 -7.16
CA LEU A 266 1.69 12.23 -7.80
C LEU A 266 3.02 12.90 -7.45
N ALA A 267 3.04 14.24 -7.34
CA ALA A 267 4.20 15.00 -6.90
C ALA A 267 4.68 14.57 -5.50
N LYS A 268 3.77 14.36 -4.54
CA LYS A 268 4.12 13.84 -3.21
C LYS A 268 4.61 12.41 -3.28
N LEU A 269 4.02 11.56 -4.13
CA LEU A 269 4.45 10.16 -4.29
C LEU A 269 5.89 10.04 -4.82
N ILE A 270 6.35 10.97 -5.65
CA ILE A 270 7.74 11.03 -6.12
C ILE A 270 8.68 11.83 -5.19
N GLY A 271 8.18 12.31 -4.04
CA GLY A 271 8.96 13.05 -3.05
C GLY A 271 9.36 14.47 -3.50
N LEU A 272 8.59 15.07 -4.41
CA LEU A 272 8.79 16.44 -4.93
C LEU A 272 7.51 17.29 -4.77
N PRO A 273 7.00 17.49 -3.54
CA PRO A 273 5.75 18.23 -3.29
C PRO A 273 5.77 19.70 -3.73
N GLU A 274 6.96 20.28 -3.90
CA GLU A 274 7.18 21.65 -4.32
C GLU A 274 7.03 21.87 -5.83
N LEU A 275 6.84 20.79 -6.62
CA LEU A 275 6.43 20.93 -8.02
C LEU A 275 5.11 21.70 -8.05
N THR A 276 5.22 22.98 -8.36
CA THR A 276 4.11 23.94 -8.30
C THR A 276 3.70 24.26 -9.72
N GLU A 277 2.41 24.19 -9.97
CA GLU A 277 1.83 24.69 -11.21
C GLU A 277 1.42 26.14 -10.98
N HIS A 278 2.00 27.03 -11.77
CA HIS A 278 1.72 28.46 -11.74
C HIS A 278 0.61 28.79 -12.74
N ASP A 279 -0.08 29.90 -12.50
CA ASP A 279 -1.15 30.42 -13.37
C ASP A 279 -2.29 29.42 -13.64
N VAL A 280 -2.58 28.54 -12.67
CA VAL A 280 -3.68 27.59 -12.77
C VAL A 280 -5.00 28.37 -12.62
N PRO A 281 -5.96 28.21 -13.54
CA PRO A 281 -7.24 28.88 -13.44
C PRO A 281 -8.05 28.31 -12.26
N VAL A 282 -8.60 29.20 -11.45
CA VAL A 282 -9.45 28.93 -10.29
C VAL A 282 -10.79 29.61 -10.55
N TYR A 283 -11.84 28.82 -10.71
CA TYR A 283 -13.17 29.32 -11.04
C TYR A 283 -14.04 29.36 -9.78
N ARG A 284 -14.76 30.46 -9.54
CA ARG A 284 -15.71 30.58 -8.41
C ARG A 284 -16.96 31.36 -8.82
N PRO A 285 -18.14 31.10 -8.21
CA PRO A 285 -19.26 32.02 -8.32
C PRO A 285 -18.94 33.35 -7.62
N LYS A 286 -19.21 34.49 -8.28
CA LYS A 286 -18.99 35.85 -7.71
C LYS A 286 -19.82 36.13 -6.46
N ALA A 287 -20.98 35.47 -6.34
CA ALA A 287 -21.87 35.56 -5.18
C ALA A 287 -22.59 34.22 -5.02
N GLY A 288 -22.16 33.41 -4.06
CA GLY A 288 -22.82 32.15 -3.70
C GLY A 288 -23.94 32.36 -2.69
N SER A 289 -25.04 31.63 -2.85
CA SER A 289 -26.14 31.57 -1.87
C SER A 289 -26.08 30.33 -0.99
N SER A 290 -25.19 29.39 -1.30
CA SER A 290 -25.03 28.13 -0.57
C SER A 290 -24.12 28.25 0.66
N SER A 291 -24.36 27.41 1.65
CA SER A 291 -23.49 27.21 2.81
C SER A 291 -23.08 25.75 2.94
N ARG A 292 -21.94 25.49 3.61
CA ARG A 292 -21.42 24.15 3.89
C ARG A 292 -21.55 23.83 5.39
N ASN A 293 -21.99 22.61 5.69
CA ASN A 293 -22.07 22.06 7.04
C ASN A 293 -21.27 20.75 7.11
N ASP A 294 -20.14 20.77 7.80
CA ASP A 294 -19.25 19.61 7.97
C ASP A 294 -19.71 18.61 9.05
N ASN A 295 -20.75 18.94 9.83
CA ASN A 295 -21.30 18.06 10.86
C ASN A 295 -22.83 17.97 10.75
N PRO A 296 -23.35 17.34 9.68
CA PRO A 296 -24.79 17.24 9.48
C PRO A 296 -25.45 16.30 10.51
N ASP A 297 -26.66 16.65 10.96
CA ASP A 297 -27.41 15.88 11.96
C ASP A 297 -27.77 14.45 11.51
N TRP A 298 -27.76 14.20 10.19
CA TRP A 298 -27.98 12.87 9.64
C TRP A 298 -26.73 11.99 9.67
N ALA A 299 -25.54 12.52 9.94
CA ALA A 299 -24.31 11.71 9.98
C ALA A 299 -24.25 10.85 11.25
N LEU A 300 -24.03 9.54 11.07
CA LEU A 300 -23.92 8.60 12.18
C LEU A 300 -22.48 8.47 12.66
N LYS A 301 -22.27 8.56 13.99
CA LYS A 301 -20.95 8.33 14.62
C LYS A 301 -20.39 6.92 14.42
N SER A 302 -21.26 5.95 14.09
CA SER A 302 -20.87 4.58 13.80
C SER A 302 -20.26 4.43 12.40
N TRP A 303 -20.46 5.41 11.52
CA TRP A 303 -19.86 5.35 10.19
C TRP A 303 -18.35 5.47 10.26
N PRO A 304 -17.64 4.77 9.36
CA PRO A 304 -16.19 4.84 9.34
C PRO A 304 -15.68 6.27 9.14
N TRP A 305 -14.59 6.62 9.80
CA TRP A 305 -14.01 7.98 9.75
C TRP A 305 -13.64 8.45 8.33
N TRP A 306 -13.41 7.52 7.40
CA TRP A 306 -13.07 7.83 6.01
C TRP A 306 -14.27 8.24 5.16
N THR A 307 -15.51 8.07 5.61
CA THR A 307 -16.71 8.48 4.83
C THR A 307 -16.85 10.00 4.74
N GLN A 308 -16.18 10.75 5.63
CA GLN A 308 -16.10 12.22 5.65
C GLN A 308 -17.43 12.92 5.24
N PRO A 309 -18.53 12.66 5.95
CA PRO A 309 -19.85 13.14 5.55
C PRO A 309 -19.96 14.65 5.76
N PHE A 310 -20.51 15.37 4.80
CA PHE A 310 -20.91 16.78 4.94
C PHE A 310 -22.12 17.09 4.05
N GLU A 311 -22.75 18.24 4.25
CA GLU A 311 -23.80 18.75 3.36
C GLU A 311 -23.54 20.18 2.89
N THR A 312 -24.12 20.53 1.75
CA THR A 312 -24.33 21.92 1.34
C THR A 312 -25.82 22.24 1.30
N ILE A 313 -26.16 23.50 1.57
CA ILE A 313 -27.54 23.98 1.69
C ILE A 313 -27.70 25.28 0.91
N ASN A 314 -28.65 25.34 -0.01
CA ASN A 314 -29.08 26.57 -0.68
C ASN A 314 -30.60 26.74 -0.57
N ARG A 315 -31.07 27.66 0.28
CA ARG A 315 -32.51 27.83 0.55
C ARG A 315 -33.33 28.29 -0.67
N ASN A 316 -32.68 28.79 -1.72
CA ASN A 316 -33.33 29.25 -2.94
C ASN A 316 -33.54 28.13 -3.97
N ALA A 317 -32.90 26.98 -3.79
CA ALA A 317 -33.06 25.81 -4.64
C ALA A 317 -34.15 24.86 -4.10
N LYS A 318 -34.64 23.96 -4.95
CA LYS A 318 -35.72 23.02 -4.63
C LYS A 318 -35.30 21.56 -4.56
N ILE A 319 -34.30 21.18 -5.36
CA ILE A 319 -33.89 19.78 -5.54
C ILE A 319 -32.96 19.35 -4.43
N ARG A 320 -33.12 18.13 -3.93
CA ARG A 320 -32.25 17.53 -2.93
C ARG A 320 -31.46 16.37 -3.53
N ALA A 321 -30.19 16.26 -3.17
CA ALA A 321 -29.30 15.25 -3.70
C ALA A 321 -28.56 14.47 -2.61
N ILE A 322 -28.29 13.20 -2.90
CA ILE A 322 -27.24 12.42 -2.23
C ILE A 322 -26.15 12.17 -3.26
N VAL A 323 -24.90 12.40 -2.88
CA VAL A 323 -23.73 12.28 -3.74
C VAL A 323 -22.72 11.33 -3.10
N PHE A 324 -22.58 10.14 -3.66
CA PHE A 324 -21.46 9.23 -3.35
C PHE A 324 -20.29 9.62 -4.23
N ARG A 325 -19.20 10.06 -3.61
CA ARG A 325 -18.08 10.72 -4.28
C ARG A 325 -16.72 10.20 -3.84
N ASP A 326 -15.72 10.63 -4.58
CA ASP A 326 -14.31 10.74 -4.19
C ASP A 326 -13.91 12.25 -4.25
N SER A 327 -12.61 12.54 -4.29
CA SER A 327 -12.07 13.91 -4.31
C SER A 327 -12.24 14.67 -5.63
N PHE A 328 -12.71 14.04 -6.71
CA PHE A 328 -12.92 14.70 -8.00
C PHE A 328 -14.06 15.74 -7.92
N ILE A 329 -15.18 15.40 -7.26
CA ILE A 329 -16.30 16.33 -7.04
C ILE A 329 -15.91 17.58 -6.22
N ASP A 330 -14.84 17.56 -5.43
CA ASP A 330 -14.48 18.68 -4.56
C ASP A 330 -14.24 19.99 -5.34
N GLY A 331 -13.67 19.91 -6.55
CA GLY A 331 -13.48 21.08 -7.43
C GLY A 331 -14.79 21.61 -8.04
N MET A 332 -15.83 20.78 -8.12
CA MET A 332 -17.15 21.14 -8.67
C MET A 332 -18.06 21.75 -7.62
N MET A 333 -17.81 21.45 -6.33
CA MET A 333 -18.66 21.79 -5.20
C MET A 333 -19.07 23.28 -5.13
N PRO A 334 -18.19 24.28 -5.37
CA PRO A 334 -18.58 25.69 -5.30
C PRO A 334 -19.71 26.06 -6.26
N PHE A 335 -19.82 25.41 -7.41
CA PHE A 335 -20.90 25.63 -8.38
C PHE A 335 -22.08 24.70 -8.10
N PHE A 336 -21.77 23.43 -7.82
CA PHE A 336 -22.77 22.38 -7.65
C PHE A 336 -23.70 22.68 -6.47
N ALA A 337 -23.17 23.25 -5.38
CA ALA A 337 -23.92 23.63 -4.19
C ALA A 337 -25.02 24.69 -4.47
N GLU A 338 -24.91 25.47 -5.54
CA GLU A 338 -25.90 26.49 -5.89
C GLU A 338 -27.19 25.90 -6.50
N HIS A 339 -27.20 24.63 -6.91
CA HIS A 339 -28.35 24.02 -7.59
C HIS A 339 -29.25 23.18 -6.68
N PHE A 340 -28.79 22.81 -5.49
CA PHE A 340 -29.51 21.91 -4.60
C PHE A 340 -29.95 22.63 -3.32
N GLN A 341 -31.21 22.42 -2.95
CA GLN A 341 -31.74 22.84 -1.66
C GLN A 341 -30.87 22.27 -0.54
N LYS A 342 -30.54 20.99 -0.68
CA LYS A 342 -29.63 20.25 0.17
C LYS A 342 -28.91 19.19 -0.67
N ALA A 343 -27.59 19.14 -0.60
CA ALA A 343 -26.81 18.04 -1.15
C ALA A 343 -25.97 17.41 -0.04
N ALA A 344 -26.14 16.11 0.19
CA ALA A 344 -25.29 15.34 1.10
C ALA A 344 -24.17 14.65 0.33
N TYR A 345 -22.95 14.73 0.85
CA TYR A 345 -21.75 14.18 0.21
C TYR A 345 -21.14 13.11 1.10
N ILE A 346 -20.88 11.93 0.53
CA ILE A 346 -20.33 10.76 1.22
C ILE A 346 -19.10 10.26 0.45
N ALA A 347 -17.93 10.27 1.09
CA ALA A 347 -16.69 9.73 0.55
C ALA A 347 -16.63 8.20 0.68
N SER A 348 -17.55 7.52 0.00
CA SER A 348 -17.66 6.06 -0.01
C SER A 348 -18.29 5.59 -1.32
N LYS A 349 -18.06 4.31 -1.64
CA LYS A 349 -18.93 3.60 -2.59
C LYS A 349 -20.36 3.62 -2.07
N LEU A 350 -21.32 3.53 -2.99
CA LEU A 350 -22.74 3.44 -2.64
C LEU A 350 -23.00 2.18 -1.82
N ASP A 351 -23.42 2.39 -0.57
CA ASP A 351 -23.75 1.36 0.40
C ASP A 351 -25.25 1.48 0.74
N TYR A 352 -26.01 0.40 0.57
CA TYR A 352 -27.47 0.41 0.79
C TYR A 352 -27.87 0.72 2.24
N SER A 353 -27.05 0.37 3.24
CA SER A 353 -27.34 0.67 4.63
C SER A 353 -27.21 2.17 4.91
N ILE A 354 -26.17 2.80 4.37
CA ILE A 354 -25.97 4.26 4.43
C ILE A 354 -27.07 4.95 3.62
N LEU A 355 -27.31 4.50 2.39
CA LEU A 355 -28.26 5.11 1.47
C LEU A 355 -29.70 5.07 2.02
N THR A 356 -30.13 3.95 2.61
CA THR A 356 -31.49 3.84 3.18
C THR A 356 -31.69 4.87 4.29
N HIS A 357 -30.73 5.00 5.21
CA HIS A 357 -30.76 6.02 6.27
C HIS A 357 -30.78 7.44 5.69
N LEU A 358 -29.97 7.72 4.67
CA LEU A 358 -29.93 9.03 4.03
C LEU A 358 -31.24 9.36 3.30
N ILE A 359 -31.88 8.40 2.63
CA ILE A 359 -33.18 8.60 1.97
C ILE A 359 -34.23 9.00 3.00
N GLU A 360 -34.26 8.36 4.16
CA GLU A 360 -35.21 8.73 5.23
C GLU A 360 -34.97 10.14 5.77
N LYS A 361 -33.70 10.58 5.89
CA LYS A 361 -33.36 11.88 6.48
C LYS A 361 -33.38 13.04 5.50
N ILE A 362 -33.01 12.79 4.25
CA ILE A 362 -32.83 13.83 3.23
C ILE A 362 -34.02 13.84 2.28
N ASN A 363 -34.63 12.69 2.02
CA ASN A 363 -35.68 12.48 1.03
C ASN A 363 -35.25 13.04 -0.36
N PRO A 364 -34.15 12.53 -0.94
CA PRO A 364 -33.55 13.11 -2.13
C PRO A 364 -34.44 12.96 -3.37
N ASP A 365 -34.31 13.88 -4.32
CA ASP A 365 -34.90 13.75 -5.66
C ASP A 365 -33.94 13.02 -6.62
N ILE A 366 -32.63 13.03 -6.31
CA ILE A 366 -31.59 12.37 -7.09
C ILE A 366 -30.48 11.78 -6.21
N VAL A 367 -29.98 10.60 -6.60
CA VAL A 367 -28.74 10.02 -6.11
C VAL A 367 -27.72 10.04 -7.24
N ILE A 368 -26.56 10.61 -6.94
CA ILE A 368 -25.42 10.70 -7.86
C ILE A 368 -24.32 9.78 -7.34
N GLU A 369 -23.85 8.86 -8.18
CA GLU A 369 -22.73 7.98 -7.87
C GLU A 369 -21.56 8.30 -8.80
N GLU A 370 -20.45 8.74 -8.22
CA GLU A 370 -19.21 9.00 -8.93
C GLU A 370 -18.42 7.71 -9.12
N GLY A 371 -18.25 7.30 -10.38
CA GLY A 371 -17.47 6.17 -10.81
C GLY A 371 -16.17 6.61 -11.47
N ILE A 372 -15.08 6.68 -10.69
CA ILE A 372 -13.76 6.97 -11.28
C ILE A 372 -13.29 5.76 -12.09
N GLU A 373 -12.85 5.98 -13.32
CA GLU A 373 -12.40 4.95 -14.27
C GLU A 373 -11.50 3.89 -13.61
N ARG A 374 -10.47 4.30 -12.85
CA ARG A 374 -9.60 3.36 -12.12
C ARG A 374 -10.27 2.54 -11.01
N HIS A 375 -11.30 3.05 -10.34
CA HIS A 375 -11.93 2.39 -9.18
C HIS A 375 -13.27 1.73 -9.51
N THR A 376 -13.90 2.11 -10.62
CA THR A 376 -15.23 1.65 -11.07
C THR A 376 -15.31 0.14 -11.01
N PHE A 377 -14.27 -0.51 -11.49
CA PHE A 377 -14.15 -1.96 -11.62
C PHE A 377 -13.91 -2.69 -10.29
N LEU A 378 -13.33 -2.03 -9.28
CA LEU A 378 -13.06 -2.64 -7.97
C LEU A 378 -14.34 -3.07 -7.24
N ALA A 379 -15.48 -2.44 -7.50
CA ALA A 379 -16.75 -2.82 -6.89
C ALA A 379 -17.29 -4.15 -7.46
N PHE A 380 -16.84 -4.53 -8.65
CA PHE A 380 -17.28 -5.71 -9.39
C PHE A 380 -16.29 -6.87 -9.32
N PHE A 381 -15.04 -6.59 -8.91
CA PHE A 381 -13.91 -7.53 -8.87
C PHE A 381 -13.32 -7.65 -7.46
N PRO A 382 -14.02 -8.32 -6.51
CA PRO A 382 -13.58 -8.46 -5.12
C PRO A 382 -12.23 -9.18 -4.95
N GLU A 383 -11.78 -9.94 -5.95
CA GLU A 383 -10.46 -10.56 -6.00
C GLU A 383 -9.31 -9.53 -5.97
N ALA A 384 -9.54 -8.33 -6.50
CA ALA A 384 -8.55 -7.26 -6.50
C ALA A 384 -8.22 -6.82 -5.06
N ILE A 385 -9.24 -6.66 -4.22
CA ILE A 385 -9.09 -6.29 -2.80
C ILE A 385 -8.22 -7.32 -2.06
N HIS A 386 -8.50 -8.60 -2.28
CA HIS A 386 -7.75 -9.69 -1.66
C HIS A 386 -6.28 -9.72 -2.14
N THR A 387 -6.03 -9.35 -3.40
CA THR A 387 -4.67 -9.20 -3.93
C THR A 387 -3.93 -8.06 -3.23
N THR A 388 -4.58 -6.90 -3.03
CA THR A 388 -4.01 -5.74 -2.33
C THR A 388 -3.64 -6.09 -0.89
N ILE A 389 -4.55 -6.72 -0.14
CA ILE A 389 -4.30 -7.13 1.25
C ILE A 389 -3.13 -8.12 1.32
N GLY A 390 -3.03 -9.05 0.36
CA GLY A 390 -1.90 -9.97 0.25
C GLY A 390 -0.57 -9.24 0.06
N ASN A 391 -0.53 -8.24 -0.84
CA ASN A 391 0.65 -7.42 -1.09
C ASN A 391 1.09 -6.62 0.13
N ASP A 392 0.16 -6.03 0.88
CA ASP A 392 0.47 -5.29 2.10
C ASP A 392 1.14 -6.17 3.16
N TRP A 393 0.67 -7.41 3.33
CA TRP A 393 1.30 -8.37 4.23
C TRP A 393 2.70 -8.77 3.76
N LEU A 394 2.93 -8.92 2.46
CA LEU A 394 4.26 -9.18 1.90
C LEU A 394 5.23 -8.02 2.10
N ILE A 395 4.81 -6.79 1.84
CA ILE A 395 5.60 -5.57 2.07
C ILE A 395 5.93 -5.45 3.57
N SER A 396 4.97 -5.80 4.42
CA SER A 396 5.15 -5.84 5.88
C SER A 396 6.01 -7.02 6.36
N GLY A 397 6.54 -7.86 5.47
CA GLY A 397 7.41 -8.99 5.81
C GLY A 397 6.70 -10.18 6.47
N ASN A 398 5.38 -10.32 6.29
CA ASN A 398 4.57 -11.38 6.89
C ASN A 398 3.97 -12.29 5.79
N PRO A 399 4.77 -13.14 5.12
CA PRO A 399 4.29 -13.95 3.99
C PRO A 399 3.21 -14.97 4.37
N ASP A 400 3.28 -15.58 5.56
CA ASP A 400 2.25 -16.53 6.02
C ASP A 400 0.86 -15.91 6.17
N LYS A 401 0.78 -14.59 6.44
CA LYS A 401 -0.50 -13.86 6.51
C LYS A 401 -0.99 -13.39 5.14
N ALA A 402 -0.10 -13.31 4.17
CA ALA A 402 -0.45 -12.95 2.80
C ALA A 402 -1.14 -14.11 2.06
N ILE A 403 -0.74 -15.36 2.35
CA ILE A 403 -1.22 -16.57 1.68
C ILE A 403 -2.76 -16.69 1.67
N PRO A 404 -3.49 -16.55 2.80
CA PRO A 404 -4.95 -16.67 2.78
C PRO A 404 -5.65 -15.60 1.93
N SER A 405 -5.08 -14.40 1.83
CA SER A 405 -5.62 -13.34 0.98
C SER A 405 -5.42 -13.67 -0.49
N PHE A 406 -4.23 -14.12 -0.90
CA PHE A 406 -4.01 -14.56 -2.27
C PHE A 406 -4.82 -15.80 -2.63
N GLN A 407 -5.02 -16.73 -1.69
CA GLN A 407 -5.90 -17.87 -1.89
C GLN A 407 -7.34 -17.40 -2.17
N LYS A 408 -7.89 -16.47 -1.38
CA LYS A 408 -9.22 -15.90 -1.66
C LYS A 408 -9.30 -15.19 -3.00
N ALA A 409 -8.26 -14.43 -3.37
CA ALA A 409 -8.20 -13.80 -4.69
C ALA A 409 -8.22 -14.84 -5.82
N LEU A 410 -7.51 -15.95 -5.62
CA LEU A 410 -7.48 -17.08 -6.56
C LEU A 410 -8.81 -17.84 -6.59
N ASP A 411 -9.46 -18.06 -5.45
CA ASP A 411 -10.76 -18.74 -5.38
C ASP A 411 -11.84 -17.96 -6.14
N LEU A 412 -11.75 -16.63 -6.11
CA LEU A 412 -12.65 -15.72 -6.83
C LEU A 412 -12.34 -15.63 -8.34
N ASN A 413 -11.07 -15.80 -8.74
CA ASN A 413 -10.66 -15.86 -10.15
C ASN A 413 -9.58 -16.94 -10.39
N PRO A 414 -10.00 -18.21 -10.56
CA PRO A 414 -9.07 -19.34 -10.57
C PRO A 414 -8.27 -19.51 -11.86
N TYR A 415 -8.60 -18.77 -12.91
CA TYR A 415 -7.96 -18.89 -14.24
C TYR A 415 -7.03 -17.72 -14.58
N ASP A 416 -6.75 -16.82 -13.64
CA ASP A 416 -5.80 -15.72 -13.82
C ASP A 416 -4.38 -16.17 -13.43
N PRO A 417 -3.41 -16.19 -14.38
CA PRO A 417 -2.05 -16.64 -14.12
C PRO A 417 -1.32 -15.77 -13.09
N GLU A 418 -1.63 -14.48 -12.99
CA GLU A 418 -1.03 -13.57 -12.01
C GLU A 418 -1.51 -13.89 -10.58
N LYS A 419 -2.72 -14.45 -10.38
CA LYS A 419 -3.18 -14.87 -9.03
C LYS A 419 -2.44 -16.10 -8.54
N HIS A 420 -2.26 -17.08 -9.43
CA HIS A 420 -1.41 -18.25 -9.16
C HIS A 420 0.04 -17.83 -8.88
N HIS A 421 0.57 -16.86 -9.63
CA HIS A 421 1.93 -16.34 -9.42
C HIS A 421 2.07 -15.65 -8.07
N ASN A 422 1.14 -14.76 -7.72
CA ASN A 422 1.16 -14.02 -6.46
C ASN A 422 1.06 -14.95 -5.24
N LEU A 423 0.19 -15.96 -5.30
CA LEU A 423 0.13 -17.01 -4.29
C LEU A 423 1.48 -17.77 -4.21
N GLY A 424 2.00 -18.22 -5.35
CA GLY A 424 3.29 -18.92 -5.41
C GLY A 424 4.46 -18.09 -4.86
N PHE A 425 4.47 -16.78 -5.11
CA PHE A 425 5.47 -15.87 -4.57
C PHE A 425 5.36 -15.72 -3.05
N ALA A 426 4.14 -15.60 -2.52
CA ALA A 426 3.92 -15.54 -1.07
C ALA A 426 4.35 -16.85 -0.38
N VAL A 427 3.99 -17.99 -0.96
CA VAL A 427 4.36 -19.34 -0.48
C VAL A 427 5.89 -19.54 -0.55
N LEU A 428 6.55 -19.06 -1.61
CA LEU A 428 8.01 -19.04 -1.74
C LEU A 428 8.67 -18.24 -0.62
N LYS A 429 8.15 -17.04 -0.32
CA LYS A 429 8.63 -16.20 0.78
C LYS A 429 8.40 -16.85 2.16
N ALA A 430 7.35 -17.65 2.30
CA ALA A 430 7.10 -18.49 3.47
C ALA A 430 7.96 -19.78 3.52
N ARG A 431 8.89 -19.98 2.56
CA ARG A 431 9.80 -21.13 2.47
C ARG A 431 9.12 -22.49 2.29
N ARG A 432 7.85 -22.48 1.86
CA ARG A 432 7.09 -23.67 1.48
C ARG A 432 7.40 -24.03 0.03
N PHE A 433 8.65 -24.45 -0.21
CA PHE A 433 9.21 -24.52 -1.57
C PHE A 433 8.48 -25.49 -2.50
N ASP A 434 8.05 -26.65 -1.99
CA ASP A 434 7.29 -27.64 -2.76
C ASP A 434 5.97 -27.01 -3.28
N GLU A 435 5.19 -26.38 -2.39
CA GLU A 435 3.92 -25.74 -2.76
C GLU A 435 4.10 -24.52 -3.68
N ALA A 436 5.21 -23.78 -3.53
CA ALA A 436 5.54 -22.67 -4.41
C ALA A 436 5.82 -23.17 -5.84
N ILE A 437 6.52 -24.29 -5.97
CA ILE A 437 6.79 -24.95 -7.26
C ILE A 437 5.46 -25.33 -7.92
N ASP A 438 4.52 -25.93 -7.18
CA ASP A 438 3.19 -26.28 -7.69
C ASP A 438 2.43 -25.05 -8.20
N CYS A 439 2.44 -23.94 -7.44
CA CYS A 439 1.80 -22.69 -7.85
C CYS A 439 2.41 -22.14 -9.15
N PHE A 440 3.74 -22.14 -9.29
CA PHE A 440 4.38 -21.67 -10.51
C PHE A 440 4.13 -22.59 -11.70
N HIS A 441 4.03 -23.91 -11.49
CA HIS A 441 3.55 -24.82 -12.53
C HIS A 441 2.11 -24.52 -12.94
N ALA A 442 1.22 -24.22 -11.99
CA ALA A 442 -0.15 -23.79 -12.28
C ALA A 442 -0.19 -22.49 -13.09
N THR A 443 0.63 -21.49 -12.73
CA THR A 443 0.81 -20.28 -13.55
C THR A 443 1.24 -20.61 -14.98
N LEU A 444 2.27 -21.44 -15.14
CA LEU A 444 2.85 -21.78 -16.46
C LEU A 444 1.95 -22.69 -17.29
N LYS A 445 1.01 -23.40 -16.67
CA LYS A 445 -0.03 -24.15 -17.36
C LYS A 445 -1.06 -23.22 -18.01
N ILE A 446 -1.35 -22.07 -17.38
CA ILE A 446 -2.30 -21.06 -17.88
C ILE A 446 -1.60 -20.10 -18.85
N ASP A 447 -0.42 -19.59 -18.48
CA ASP A 447 0.44 -18.75 -19.32
C ASP A 447 1.85 -19.36 -19.43
N PRO A 448 2.12 -20.14 -20.49
CA PRO A 448 3.44 -20.74 -20.73
C PRO A 448 4.57 -19.71 -20.94
N ASN A 449 4.28 -18.44 -21.20
CA ASN A 449 5.25 -17.39 -21.44
C ASN A 449 5.53 -16.50 -20.23
N HIS A 450 4.92 -16.79 -19.07
CA HIS A 450 5.07 -15.98 -17.86
C HIS A 450 6.51 -15.99 -17.30
N GLU A 451 7.31 -14.98 -17.64
CA GLU A 451 8.75 -14.93 -17.32
C GLU A 451 9.05 -14.96 -15.81
N LYS A 452 8.32 -14.16 -15.01
CA LYS A 452 8.51 -14.12 -13.55
C LYS A 452 8.26 -15.48 -12.89
N ALA A 453 7.28 -16.25 -13.38
CA ALA A 453 6.98 -17.58 -12.86
C ALA A 453 8.11 -18.56 -13.21
N LYS A 454 8.65 -18.53 -14.44
CA LYS A 454 9.84 -19.33 -14.82
C LYS A 454 11.04 -19.03 -13.93
N ALA A 455 11.33 -17.74 -13.71
CA ALA A 455 12.45 -17.33 -12.86
C ALA A 455 12.29 -17.80 -11.41
N ASN A 456 11.10 -17.64 -10.84
CA ASN A 456 10.82 -18.06 -9.46
C ASN A 456 10.79 -19.60 -9.31
N LEU A 457 10.31 -20.33 -10.31
CA LEU A 457 10.35 -21.80 -10.35
C LEU A 457 11.79 -22.31 -10.32
N ILE A 458 12.68 -21.72 -11.14
CA ILE A 458 14.12 -22.04 -11.13
C ILE A 458 14.72 -21.77 -9.75
N LEU A 459 14.41 -20.61 -9.15
CA LEU A 459 14.91 -20.26 -7.83
C LEU A 459 14.47 -21.26 -6.76
N ALA A 460 13.17 -21.56 -6.69
CA ALA A 460 12.61 -22.53 -5.73
C ALA A 460 13.24 -23.92 -5.90
N SER A 461 13.37 -24.37 -7.15
CA SER A 461 13.98 -25.67 -7.50
C SER A 461 15.45 -25.75 -7.11
N ARG A 462 16.24 -24.66 -7.28
CA ARG A 462 17.65 -24.65 -6.88
C ARG A 462 17.82 -24.71 -5.37
N ILE A 463 16.96 -24.01 -4.63
CA ILE A 463 16.98 -24.04 -3.16
C ILE A 463 16.67 -25.45 -2.66
N ILE A 464 15.63 -26.08 -3.20
CA ILE A 464 15.21 -27.39 -2.74
C ILE A 464 16.24 -28.48 -3.06
N ASP A 465 16.85 -28.44 -4.25
CA ASP A 465 17.92 -29.38 -4.62
C ASP A 465 19.15 -29.23 -3.72
N ASN A 466 19.56 -28.00 -3.42
CA ASN A 466 20.70 -27.74 -2.53
C ASN A 466 20.44 -28.26 -1.10
N LEU A 467 19.24 -28.01 -0.55
CA LEU A 467 18.87 -28.52 0.78
C LEU A 467 18.81 -30.05 0.80
N ASN A 468 18.27 -30.67 -0.25
CA ASN A 468 18.26 -32.13 -0.38
C ASN A 468 19.67 -32.72 -0.50
N LYS A 469 20.58 -32.08 -1.26
CA LYS A 469 22.00 -32.47 -1.34
C LYS A 469 22.67 -32.40 0.03
N LYS A 470 22.46 -31.31 0.77
CA LYS A 470 22.97 -31.14 2.14
C LYS A 470 22.45 -32.25 3.06
N ILE A 471 21.15 -32.54 3.03
CA ILE A 471 20.55 -33.62 3.85
C ILE A 471 21.15 -34.98 3.51
N ARG A 472 21.32 -35.30 2.21
CA ARG A 472 21.96 -36.56 1.79
C ARG A 472 23.38 -36.70 2.31
N HIS A 473 24.17 -35.64 2.21
CA HIS A 473 25.55 -35.63 2.71
C HIS A 473 25.61 -35.82 4.23
N LEU A 474 24.83 -35.04 4.99
CA LEU A 474 24.78 -35.16 6.45
C LEU A 474 24.28 -36.54 6.91
N LYS A 475 23.29 -37.13 6.22
CA LYS A 475 22.82 -38.50 6.52
C LYS A 475 23.90 -39.55 6.26
N LYS A 476 24.72 -39.38 5.22
CA LYS A 476 25.86 -40.28 4.95
C LYS A 476 26.89 -40.18 6.07
N GLU A 477 27.23 -38.99 6.52
CA GLU A 477 28.15 -38.81 7.65
C GLU A 477 27.58 -39.36 8.96
N LEU A 478 26.29 -39.12 9.22
CA LEU A 478 25.61 -39.67 10.39
C LEU A 478 25.59 -41.20 10.38
N SER A 479 25.52 -41.85 9.21
CA SER A 479 25.63 -43.31 9.13
C SER A 479 26.99 -43.86 9.59
N LEU A 480 28.04 -43.02 9.54
CA LEU A 480 29.38 -43.35 10.05
C LEU A 480 29.54 -42.97 11.53
N LYS A 481 28.76 -42.00 12.02
CA LYS A 481 28.75 -41.51 13.40
C LYS A 481 27.32 -41.35 13.91
N PRO A 482 26.65 -42.46 14.30
CA PRO A 482 25.20 -42.46 14.58
C PRO A 482 24.77 -41.51 15.71
N ASP A 483 25.66 -41.25 16.66
CA ASP A 483 25.38 -40.45 17.86
C ASP A 483 25.93 -39.01 17.78
N ASP A 484 26.32 -38.55 16.59
CA ASP A 484 26.79 -37.17 16.39
C ASP A 484 25.63 -36.17 16.42
N ILE A 485 25.47 -35.51 17.57
CA ILE A 485 24.45 -34.48 17.83
C ILE A 485 24.54 -33.30 16.84
N SER A 486 25.75 -32.92 16.41
CA SER A 486 25.94 -31.81 15.47
C SER A 486 25.35 -32.15 14.10
N LEU A 487 25.54 -33.38 13.64
CA LEU A 487 24.95 -33.88 12.39
C LEU A 487 23.44 -34.01 12.48
N LEU A 488 22.89 -34.52 13.60
CA LEU A 488 21.44 -34.59 13.84
C LEU A 488 20.80 -33.20 13.82
N ASN A 489 21.39 -32.23 14.54
CA ASN A 489 20.96 -30.84 14.52
C ASN A 489 21.09 -30.22 13.13
N GLY A 490 22.16 -30.54 12.39
CA GLY A 490 22.39 -30.10 11.01
C GLY A 490 21.30 -30.57 10.04
N ILE A 491 20.86 -31.83 10.16
CA ILE A 491 19.75 -32.40 9.37
C ILE A 491 18.42 -31.75 9.77
N GLY A 492 18.17 -31.62 11.08
CA GLY A 492 17.00 -30.93 11.60
C GLY A 492 16.89 -29.50 11.06
N ASN A 493 18.00 -28.76 11.09
CA ASN A 493 18.11 -27.39 10.57
C ASN A 493 17.79 -27.34 9.07
N ALA A 494 18.28 -28.29 8.28
CA ALA A 494 17.99 -28.34 6.86
C ALA A 494 16.50 -28.62 6.57
N TYR A 495 15.86 -29.53 7.31
CA TYR A 495 14.41 -29.75 7.19
C TYR A 495 13.59 -28.56 7.65
N GLN A 496 13.98 -27.89 8.74
CA GLN A 496 13.32 -26.67 9.20
C GLN A 496 13.42 -25.54 8.16
N GLN A 497 14.56 -25.43 7.47
CA GLN A 497 14.74 -24.49 6.36
C GLN A 497 13.80 -24.75 5.18
N MET A 498 13.32 -25.98 5.01
CA MET A 498 12.31 -26.39 4.02
C MET A 498 10.87 -26.32 4.56
N ASN A 499 10.68 -25.79 5.78
CA ASN A 499 9.42 -25.81 6.52
C ASN A 499 8.85 -27.23 6.76
N LYS A 500 9.70 -28.27 6.70
CA LYS A 500 9.35 -29.68 6.96
C LYS A 500 9.48 -30.00 8.45
N LEU A 501 8.60 -29.39 9.24
CA LEU A 501 8.72 -29.30 10.71
C LEU A 501 8.74 -30.66 11.41
N ASP A 502 7.94 -31.64 10.98
CA ASP A 502 7.90 -32.96 11.64
C ASP A 502 9.19 -33.75 11.46
N MET A 503 9.80 -33.67 10.27
CA MET A 503 11.11 -34.28 10.03
C MET A 503 12.21 -33.56 10.81
N ALA A 504 12.12 -32.23 10.95
CA ALA A 504 13.04 -31.47 11.79
C ALA A 504 12.93 -31.90 13.26
N LEU A 505 11.70 -31.95 13.80
CA LEU A 505 11.41 -32.41 15.17
C LEU A 505 12.00 -33.79 15.44
N SER A 506 11.77 -34.76 14.54
CA SER A 506 12.30 -36.11 14.71
C SER A 506 13.82 -36.16 14.88
N HIS A 507 14.58 -35.33 14.15
CA HIS A 507 16.04 -35.30 14.27
C HIS A 507 16.52 -34.55 15.51
N TYR A 508 15.86 -33.45 15.90
CA TYR A 508 16.17 -32.79 17.17
C TYR A 508 15.84 -33.67 18.38
N GLN A 509 14.75 -34.45 18.33
CA GLN A 509 14.41 -35.40 19.38
C GLN A 509 15.45 -36.52 19.51
N LYS A 510 16.01 -37.00 18.40
CA LYS A 510 17.15 -37.93 18.43
C LYS A 510 18.37 -37.30 19.08
N ALA A 511 18.68 -36.03 18.81
CA ALA A 511 19.75 -35.32 19.50
C ALA A 511 19.50 -35.24 21.01
N LEU A 512 18.27 -34.98 21.43
CA LEU A 512 17.90 -34.97 22.85
C LEU A 512 17.87 -36.35 23.52
N ALA A 513 17.72 -37.42 22.74
CA ALA A 513 17.83 -38.78 23.28
C ALA A 513 19.29 -39.14 23.62
N ILE A 514 20.27 -38.49 22.98
CA ILE A 514 21.70 -38.66 23.24
C ILE A 514 22.16 -37.71 24.35
N ASP A 515 21.77 -36.43 24.25
CA ASP A 515 22.06 -35.39 25.24
C ASP A 515 20.78 -34.62 25.54
N ASP A 516 20.14 -34.96 26.64
CA ASP A 516 18.86 -34.36 27.05
C ASP A 516 18.99 -32.87 27.43
N GLY A 517 20.22 -32.41 27.64
CA GLY A 517 20.60 -31.04 27.96
C GLY A 517 20.99 -30.20 26.74
N ASN A 518 20.90 -30.75 25.52
CA ASN A 518 21.34 -30.04 24.33
C ASN A 518 20.51 -28.78 24.05
N ILE A 519 21.07 -27.61 24.40
CA ILE A 519 20.38 -26.32 24.30
C ILE A 519 19.93 -25.98 22.88
N GLU A 520 20.74 -26.31 21.87
CA GLU A 520 20.38 -26.04 20.47
C GLU A 520 19.15 -26.85 20.06
N ALA A 521 19.12 -28.16 20.33
CA ALA A 521 17.97 -29.01 20.02
C ALA A 521 16.72 -28.58 20.82
N LEU A 522 16.85 -28.30 22.13
CA LEU A 522 15.75 -27.80 22.96
C LEU A 522 15.17 -26.50 22.39
N ASN A 523 16.02 -25.55 22.01
CA ASN A 523 15.59 -24.26 21.47
C ASN A 523 14.91 -24.43 20.11
N ARG A 524 15.45 -25.27 19.22
CA ARG A 524 14.85 -25.55 17.92
C ARG A 524 13.46 -26.18 18.04
N ILE A 525 13.31 -27.18 18.91
CA ILE A 525 12.01 -27.82 19.17
C ILE A 525 11.02 -26.80 19.75
N ALA A 526 11.45 -25.99 20.73
CA ALA A 526 10.61 -24.94 21.30
C ALA A 526 10.10 -23.96 20.23
N MET A 527 10.96 -23.51 19.32
CA MET A 527 10.57 -22.63 18.20
C MET A 527 9.55 -23.29 17.28
N ILE A 528 9.69 -24.58 17.00
CA ILE A 528 8.72 -25.33 16.19
C ILE A 528 7.36 -25.40 16.89
N HIS A 529 7.33 -25.66 18.21
CA HIS A 529 6.07 -25.65 18.97
C HIS A 529 5.43 -24.27 19.01
N ILE A 530 6.21 -23.18 19.11
CA ILE A 530 5.68 -21.81 18.97
C ILE A 530 5.05 -21.60 17.60
N GLN A 531 5.72 -22.03 16.52
CA GLN A 531 5.18 -21.93 15.15
C GLN A 531 3.87 -22.72 14.99
N LYS A 532 3.76 -23.89 15.63
CA LYS A 532 2.55 -24.72 15.68
C LYS A 532 1.50 -24.23 16.68
N ARG A 533 1.77 -23.15 17.42
CA ARG A 533 0.95 -22.64 18.53
C ARG A 533 0.72 -23.61 19.69
N ASP A 534 1.58 -24.62 19.83
CA ASP A 534 1.61 -25.50 21.00
C ASP A 534 2.44 -24.84 22.11
N PHE A 535 1.83 -23.85 22.75
CA PHE A 535 2.52 -23.01 23.73
C PHE A 535 2.92 -23.76 25.00
N ASN A 536 2.19 -24.80 25.40
CA ASN A 536 2.49 -25.52 26.64
C ASN A 536 3.80 -26.32 26.50
N SER A 537 3.96 -27.05 25.39
CA SER A 537 5.20 -27.76 25.09
C SER A 537 6.38 -26.79 24.94
N ALA A 538 6.17 -25.67 24.24
CA ALA A 538 7.19 -24.64 24.09
C ALA A 538 7.64 -24.06 25.45
N ILE A 539 6.70 -23.74 26.35
CA ILE A 539 7.00 -23.21 27.69
C ILE A 539 7.83 -24.22 28.49
N SER A 540 7.45 -25.50 28.49
CA SER A 540 8.18 -26.55 29.22
C SER A 540 9.64 -26.65 28.76
N LEU A 541 9.87 -26.61 27.44
CA LEU A 541 11.21 -26.66 26.86
C LEU A 541 12.03 -25.41 27.17
N LEU A 542 11.43 -24.23 27.07
CA LEU A 542 12.10 -22.96 27.41
C LEU A 542 12.45 -22.89 28.90
N GLN A 543 11.61 -23.42 29.78
CA GLN A 543 11.92 -23.56 31.21
C GLN A 543 13.06 -24.55 31.46
N LYS A 544 13.13 -25.66 30.70
CA LYS A 544 14.27 -26.59 30.76
C LYS A 544 15.57 -25.88 30.34
N ILE A 545 15.53 -25.09 29.26
CA ILE A 545 16.69 -24.28 28.82
C ILE A 545 17.14 -23.33 29.92
N ILE A 546 16.21 -22.60 30.56
CA ILE A 546 16.52 -21.69 31.68
C ILE A 546 17.14 -22.43 32.86
N LYS A 547 16.67 -23.65 33.16
CA LYS A 547 17.23 -24.47 34.25
C LYS A 547 18.67 -24.90 33.98
N ILE A 548 19.00 -25.23 32.73
CA ILE A 548 20.34 -25.67 32.33
C ILE A 548 21.28 -24.46 32.18
N GLN A 549 20.78 -23.39 31.54
CA GLN A 549 21.53 -22.19 31.23
C GLN A 549 20.71 -20.94 31.65
N PRO A 550 20.83 -20.52 32.93
CA PRO A 550 20.05 -19.40 33.47
C PRO A 550 20.29 -18.06 32.80
N ASP A 551 21.45 -17.85 32.17
CA ASP A 551 21.84 -16.64 31.44
C ASP A 551 21.29 -16.58 29.99
N LYS A 552 20.50 -17.58 29.56
CA LYS A 552 19.93 -17.63 28.21
C LYS A 552 18.77 -16.65 28.02
N ALA A 553 19.09 -15.38 27.81
CA ALA A 553 18.15 -14.27 27.65
C ALA A 553 17.03 -14.52 26.62
N ASP A 554 17.36 -15.19 25.49
CA ASP A 554 16.39 -15.52 24.43
C ASP A 554 15.25 -16.41 24.93
N ALA A 555 15.50 -17.29 25.91
CA ALA A 555 14.48 -18.20 26.42
C ALA A 555 13.40 -17.44 27.22
N TYR A 556 13.81 -16.50 28.06
CA TYR A 556 12.90 -15.59 28.78
C TYR A 556 12.12 -14.70 27.81
N TYR A 557 12.77 -14.19 26.76
CA TYR A 557 12.11 -13.37 25.75
C TYR A 557 11.01 -14.16 25.01
N ASN A 558 11.32 -15.38 24.58
CA ASN A 558 10.35 -16.24 23.91
C ASN A 558 9.17 -16.61 24.82
N LEU A 559 9.42 -16.83 26.13
CA LEU A 559 8.33 -16.98 27.12
C LEU A 559 7.47 -15.72 27.20
N ALA A 560 8.08 -14.53 27.25
CA ALA A 560 7.35 -13.27 27.25
C ALA A 560 6.42 -13.11 26.04
N CYS A 561 6.90 -13.45 24.83
CA CYS A 561 6.10 -13.46 23.61
C CYS A 561 4.93 -14.45 23.72
N ILE A 562 5.17 -15.69 24.19
CA ILE A 562 4.10 -16.69 24.36
C ILE A 562 3.02 -16.19 25.34
N TYR A 563 3.42 -15.66 26.50
CA TYR A 563 2.49 -15.14 27.49
C TYR A 563 1.73 -13.91 26.97
N ALA A 564 2.37 -13.07 26.16
CA ALA A 564 1.70 -11.95 25.51
C ALA A 564 0.64 -12.45 24.51
N ILE A 565 0.96 -13.41 23.64
CA ILE A 565 -0.02 -14.00 22.70
C ILE A 565 -1.22 -14.61 23.44
N ARG A 566 -0.99 -15.19 24.63
CA ARG A 566 -2.03 -15.75 25.51
C ARG A 566 -2.83 -14.70 26.30
N ASN A 567 -2.60 -13.40 26.07
CA ASN A 567 -3.18 -12.28 26.81
C ASN A 567 -2.87 -12.28 28.33
N GLN A 568 -1.79 -12.92 28.75
CA GLN A 568 -1.33 -12.95 30.14
C GLN A 568 -0.29 -11.84 30.34
N ALA A 569 -0.76 -10.60 30.39
CA ALA A 569 0.08 -9.41 30.32
C ALA A 569 1.10 -9.30 31.48
N GLU A 570 0.70 -9.64 32.69
CA GLU A 570 1.59 -9.59 33.86
C GLU A 570 2.75 -10.57 33.73
N ALA A 571 2.46 -11.84 33.41
CA ALA A 571 3.49 -12.86 33.17
C ALA A 571 4.41 -12.47 32.01
N ALA A 572 3.85 -11.96 30.91
CA ALA A 572 4.62 -11.50 29.76
C ALA A 572 5.62 -10.40 30.14
N ILE A 573 5.19 -9.43 30.94
CA ILE A 573 6.05 -8.32 31.39
C ILE A 573 7.12 -8.80 32.37
N THR A 574 6.78 -9.71 33.29
CA THR A 574 7.75 -10.33 34.20
C THR A 574 8.84 -11.05 33.42
N TYR A 575 8.49 -11.92 32.48
CA TYR A 575 9.47 -12.61 31.64
C TYR A 575 10.25 -11.69 30.73
N LEU A 576 9.63 -10.61 30.23
CA LEU A 576 10.31 -9.60 29.42
C LEU A 576 11.35 -8.84 30.24
N LYS A 577 11.03 -8.50 31.49
CA LYS A 577 11.98 -7.90 32.45
C LYS A 577 13.13 -8.86 32.73
N SER A 578 12.83 -10.12 33.03
CA SER A 578 13.87 -11.15 33.24
C SER A 578 14.74 -11.33 32.01
N ALA A 579 14.18 -11.30 30.80
CA ALA A 579 14.97 -11.35 29.56
C ALA A 579 15.99 -10.21 29.51
N MET A 580 15.58 -8.99 29.82
CA MET A 580 16.46 -7.82 29.85
C MET A 580 17.54 -7.94 30.94
N GLU A 581 17.16 -8.37 32.15
CA GLU A 581 18.10 -8.62 33.25
C GLU A 581 19.18 -9.65 32.88
N HIS A 582 18.84 -10.64 32.05
CA HIS A 582 19.77 -11.65 31.56
C HIS A 582 20.44 -11.28 30.22
N GLY A 583 20.38 -10.02 29.79
CA GLY A 583 21.15 -9.52 28.64
C GLY A 583 20.41 -9.47 27.29
N TYR A 584 19.09 -9.65 27.28
CA TYR A 584 18.27 -9.44 26.09
C TYR A 584 18.07 -7.95 25.84
N ASN A 585 18.91 -7.36 25.00
CA ASN A 585 18.86 -5.92 24.69
C ASN A 585 18.21 -5.57 23.34
N ASN A 586 17.54 -6.51 22.65
CA ASN A 586 17.00 -6.25 21.31
C ASN A 586 15.72 -5.40 21.41
N MET A 587 15.88 -4.14 21.82
CA MET A 587 14.80 -3.20 22.08
C MET A 587 13.98 -2.89 20.84
N LYS A 588 14.61 -2.93 19.65
CA LYS A 588 13.87 -2.86 18.38
C LYS A 588 12.85 -3.98 18.31
N ARG A 589 13.28 -5.22 18.60
CA ARG A 589 12.38 -6.37 18.62
C ARG A 589 11.35 -6.25 19.74
N ILE A 590 11.71 -5.91 20.98
CA ILE A 590 10.73 -5.67 22.06
C ILE A 590 9.63 -4.66 21.65
N ARG A 591 10.01 -3.57 20.97
CA ARG A 591 9.10 -2.48 20.56
C ARG A 591 8.29 -2.79 19.29
N THR A 592 8.79 -3.69 18.42
CA THR A 592 8.18 -3.94 17.09
C THR A 592 7.60 -5.34 16.93
N ASP A 593 8.02 -6.32 17.75
CA ASP A 593 7.56 -7.70 17.71
C ASP A 593 6.05 -7.77 18.00
N GLN A 594 5.31 -8.23 16.99
CA GLN A 594 3.87 -8.18 16.96
C GLN A 594 3.24 -9.01 18.08
N ASP A 595 3.94 -10.02 18.57
CA ASP A 595 3.48 -10.88 19.66
C ASP A 595 3.30 -10.10 20.96
N LEU A 596 4.06 -9.02 21.14
CA LEU A 596 3.97 -8.13 22.30
C LEU A 596 2.96 -6.98 22.10
N LYS A 597 2.27 -6.89 20.95
CA LYS A 597 1.43 -5.71 20.59
C LYS A 597 0.38 -5.39 21.66
N ASN A 598 -0.25 -6.40 22.23
CA ASN A 598 -1.33 -6.24 23.22
C ASN A 598 -0.83 -5.68 24.56
N ILE A 599 0.42 -5.97 24.95
CA ILE A 599 0.98 -5.47 26.22
C ILE A 599 1.58 -4.06 26.09
N ARG A 600 1.78 -3.53 24.88
CA ARG A 600 2.45 -2.22 24.65
C ARG A 600 1.76 -1.02 25.27
N LYS A 601 0.43 -1.08 25.43
CA LYS A 601 -0.36 0.00 26.02
C LYS A 601 -0.40 -0.06 27.54
N THR A 602 0.11 -1.14 28.15
CA THR A 602 0.09 -1.29 29.60
C THR A 602 1.09 -0.33 30.26
N LYS A 603 0.72 0.19 31.43
CA LYS A 603 1.55 1.10 32.23
C LYS A 603 2.91 0.47 32.55
N TYR A 604 2.94 -0.83 32.83
CA TYR A 604 4.15 -1.56 33.18
C TYR A 604 5.10 -1.76 32.00
N TYR A 605 4.58 -2.11 30.80
CA TYR A 605 5.40 -2.16 29.60
C TYR A 605 5.98 -0.78 29.27
N GLN A 606 5.15 0.28 29.35
CA GLN A 606 5.61 1.65 29.13
C GLN A 606 6.67 2.11 30.14
N LYS A 607 6.57 1.66 31.40
CA LYS A 607 7.59 1.90 32.42
C LYS A 607 8.88 1.15 32.09
N LEU A 608 8.77 -0.13 31.72
CA LEU A 608 9.90 -1.01 31.39
C LEU A 608 10.75 -0.46 30.23
N ILE A 609 10.11 0.09 29.20
CA ILE A 609 10.81 0.66 28.02
C ILE A 609 11.30 2.10 28.22
N ARG A 610 10.99 2.75 29.36
CA ARG A 610 11.39 4.12 29.72
C ARG A 610 12.57 4.17 30.70
N THR A 611 12.86 3.06 31.37
CA THR A 611 13.94 2.94 32.38
C THR A 611 15.33 2.64 31.79
N GLU A 612 15.43 2.55 30.46
CA GLU A 612 16.66 2.60 29.66
C GLU A 612 16.51 3.74 28.64
#